data_AF-A0A1B9EQ27-F1
#
_entry.id   AF-A0A1B9EQ27-F1
#
_cell.length_a   1.000
_cell.length_b   1.000
_cell.length_c   1.000
_cell.angle_alpha   90.00
_cell.angle_beta   90.00
_cell.angle_gamma   90.00
#
_symmetry.space_group_name_H-M   'P 1'
#
loop_
_entity.id
_entity.type
_entity.pdbx_description
1 polymer ?
#
loop_
_entity_poly.entity_id
_entity_poly.type
_entity_poly.pdbx_seq_one_letter_code
_entity_poly.pdbx_strand_id
1 'polypeptide(L)'
;MTAPAAAGAALRVRVVGMVSRATDGEVTEAELLAEGVSLTALGVTSLALLRLIDAVEEEFGIFLDLDGPFRFLDDLDGLVGHLAELGAEPGGGDHG
;
A
#
# COMPACT_ATOMS: atom_id res chain seq x y z
N MET A 1 12.96 15.84 15.80
CA MET A 1 11.66 15.16 15.63
C MET A 1 11.48 14.86 14.13
N THR A 2 12.31 13.97 13.57
CA THR A 2 12.38 13.64 12.11
C THR A 2 12.49 12.12 11.94
N ALA A 3 11.63 11.37 12.62
CA ALA A 3 11.48 9.93 12.47
C ALA A 3 10.23 9.50 11.68
N PRO A 4 9.05 10.19 11.75
CA PRO A 4 7.83 9.64 11.15
C PRO A 4 7.84 9.68 9.61
N ALA A 5 8.51 10.67 8.99
CA ALA A 5 8.58 10.75 7.53
C ALA A 5 9.45 9.66 6.89
N ALA A 6 10.51 9.21 7.57
CA ALA A 6 11.40 8.16 7.06
C ALA A 6 10.74 6.77 7.14
N ALA A 7 9.98 6.50 8.21
CA ALA A 7 9.18 5.29 8.33
C ALA A 7 8.07 5.25 7.26
N GLY A 8 7.40 6.39 7.00
CA GLY A 8 6.44 6.52 5.92
C GLY A 8 7.05 6.27 4.54
N ALA A 9 8.26 6.79 4.27
CA ALA A 9 8.96 6.54 3.00
C ALA A 9 9.37 5.06 2.82
N ALA A 10 9.84 4.40 3.88
CA ALA A 10 10.17 2.98 3.83
C ALA A 10 8.92 2.10 3.64
N LEU A 11 7.82 2.43 4.33
CA LEU A 11 6.54 1.76 4.17
C LEU A 11 5.99 1.97 2.76
N ARG A 12 6.13 3.19 2.21
CA ARG A 12 5.75 3.51 0.84
C ARG A 12 6.44 2.62 -0.17
N VAL A 13 7.77 2.46 -0.10
CA VAL A 13 8.52 1.58 -1.02
C VAL A 13 8.03 0.12 -0.93
N ARG A 14 7.70 -0.36 0.28
CA ARG A 14 7.14 -1.72 0.46
C ARG A 14 5.77 -1.85 -0.18
N VAL A 15 4.88 -0.89 0.05
CA VAL A 15 3.53 -0.87 -0.53
C VAL A 15 3.60 -0.81 -2.06
N VAL A 16 4.50 -0.01 -2.61
CA VAL A 16 4.73 0.08 -4.06
C VAL A 16 5.05 -1.28 -4.67
N GLY A 17 5.97 -2.04 -4.07
CA GLY A 17 6.30 -3.39 -4.55
C GLY A 17 5.11 -4.35 -4.49
N MET A 18 4.29 -4.27 -3.43
CA MET A 18 3.08 -5.08 -3.30
C MET A 18 2.01 -4.71 -4.34
N VAL A 19 1.80 -3.42 -4.60
CA VAL A 19 0.84 -2.98 -5.63
C VAL A 19 1.27 -3.48 -7.00
N SER A 20 2.56 -3.33 -7.34
CA SER A 20 3.07 -3.82 -8.62
C SER A 20 2.85 -5.34 -8.76
N ARG A 21 3.12 -6.13 -7.72
CA ARG A 21 2.83 -7.56 -7.69
C ARG A 21 1.33 -7.89 -7.79
N ALA A 22 0.48 -7.15 -7.09
CA ALA A 22 -0.98 -7.36 -7.10
C ALA A 22 -1.61 -7.03 -8.47
N THR A 23 -0.98 -6.13 -9.23
CA THR A 23 -1.35 -5.77 -10.61
C THR A 23 -0.69 -6.66 -11.67
N ASP A 24 -0.06 -7.78 -11.29
CA ASP A 24 0.69 -8.65 -12.21
C ASP A 24 1.79 -7.90 -13.01
N GLY A 25 2.30 -6.79 -12.47
CA GLY A 25 3.30 -5.94 -13.11
C GLY A 25 2.74 -4.96 -14.15
N GLU A 26 1.42 -4.84 -14.28
CA GLU A 26 0.77 -3.84 -15.14
C GLU A 26 1.08 -2.41 -14.68
N VAL A 27 1.19 -2.20 -13.37
CA VAL A 27 1.62 -0.93 -12.78
C VAL A 27 3.05 -1.08 -12.27
N THR A 28 3.95 -0.23 -12.77
CA THR A 28 5.35 -0.26 -12.36
C THR A 28 5.57 0.54 -11.08
N GLU A 29 6.59 0.15 -10.31
CA GLU A 29 6.97 0.86 -9.09
C GLU A 29 7.31 2.34 -9.33
N ALA A 30 7.90 2.64 -10.50
CA ALA A 30 8.23 4.00 -10.90
C ALA A 30 6.98 4.86 -11.15
N GLU A 31 5.93 4.29 -11.72
CA GLU A 31 4.65 4.98 -11.94
C GLU A 31 3.89 5.21 -10.63
N LEU A 32 3.95 4.23 -9.72
CA LEU A 32 3.41 4.37 -8.37
C LEU A 32 4.14 5.43 -7.52
N LEU A 33 5.46 5.56 -7.72
CA LEU A 33 6.27 6.57 -7.05
C LEU A 33 6.11 7.96 -7.68
N ALA A 34 5.54 8.07 -8.88
CA ALA A 34 5.19 9.36 -9.46
C ALA A 34 4.07 10.01 -8.64
N GLU A 35 4.32 11.20 -8.11
CA GLU A 35 3.38 11.89 -7.24
C GLU A 35 2.09 12.28 -7.99
N GLY A 36 0.94 12.08 -7.32
CA GLY A 36 -0.35 12.61 -7.77
C GLY A 36 -1.14 11.74 -8.76
N VAL A 37 -0.79 10.46 -8.91
CA VAL A 37 -1.58 9.52 -9.73
C VAL A 37 -2.36 8.56 -8.84
N SER A 38 -3.68 8.51 -9.04
CA SER A 38 -4.57 7.62 -8.33
C SER A 38 -4.38 6.17 -8.78
N LEU A 39 -4.57 5.21 -7.87
CA LEU A 39 -4.42 3.78 -8.16
C LEU A 39 -5.34 3.36 -9.32
N THR A 40 -6.57 3.85 -9.32
CA THR A 40 -7.53 3.60 -10.42
C THR A 40 -7.09 4.19 -11.76
N ALA A 41 -6.41 5.35 -11.74
CA ALA A 41 -5.88 6.00 -12.93
C ALA A 41 -4.65 5.26 -13.51
N LEU A 42 -3.89 4.57 -12.65
CA LEU A 42 -2.83 3.63 -13.05
C LEU A 42 -3.37 2.32 -13.62
N GLY A 43 -4.69 2.11 -13.61
CA GLY A 43 -5.31 0.88 -14.09
C GLY A 43 -5.46 -0.20 -13.02
N VAL A 44 -5.25 0.13 -11.74
CA VAL A 44 -5.51 -0.83 -10.65
C VAL A 44 -6.99 -1.19 -10.65
N THR A 45 -7.30 -2.39 -11.11
CA THR A 45 -8.65 -2.93 -11.18
C THR A 45 -9.16 -3.33 -9.79
N SER A 46 -10.48 -3.47 -9.61
CA SER A 46 -11.06 -3.96 -8.35
C SER A 46 -10.50 -5.31 -7.92
N LEU A 47 -10.11 -6.17 -8.86
CA LEU A 47 -9.49 -7.46 -8.55
C LEU A 47 -8.06 -7.29 -8.04
N ALA A 48 -7.27 -6.42 -8.68
CA ALA A 48 -5.93 -6.09 -8.20
C ALA A 48 -5.97 -5.43 -6.81
N LEU A 49 -6.97 -4.59 -6.53
CA LEU A 49 -7.24 -4.04 -5.20
C LEU A 49 -7.51 -5.14 -4.18
N LEU A 50 -8.42 -6.08 -4.45
CA LEU A 50 -8.69 -7.20 -3.53
C LEU A 50 -7.45 -8.07 -3.27
N ARG A 51 -6.65 -8.36 -4.29
CA ARG A 51 -5.38 -9.10 -4.13
C ARG A 51 -4.35 -8.31 -3.34
N LEU A 52 -4.29 -7.00 -3.54
CA LEU A 52 -3.42 -6.11 -2.78
C LEU A 52 -3.80 -6.12 -1.30
N ILE A 53 -5.10 -6.01 -1.00
CA ILE A 53 -5.61 -6.05 0.36
C ILE A 53 -5.21 -7.37 1.03
N ASP A 54 -5.51 -8.50 0.41
CA ASP A 54 -5.17 -9.84 0.92
C ASP A 54 -3.65 -9.98 1.19
N ALA A 55 -2.81 -9.51 0.25
CA ALA A 55 -1.36 -9.52 0.40
C ALA A 55 -0.86 -8.60 1.53
N VAL A 56 -1.48 -7.44 1.70
CA VAL A 56 -1.14 -6.50 2.78
C VAL A 56 -1.59 -7.03 4.14
N GLU A 57 -2.78 -7.61 4.23
CA GLU A 57 -3.28 -8.22 5.46
C GLU A 57 -2.39 -9.39 5.90
N GLU A 58 -1.96 -10.23 4.95
CA GLU A 58 -1.02 -11.33 5.21
C GLU A 58 0.39 -10.81 5.60
N GLU A 59 0.93 -9.83 4.88
CA GLU A 59 2.30 -9.32 5.09
C GLU A 59 2.43 -8.54 6.40
N PHE A 60 1.44 -7.72 6.75
CA PHE A 60 1.49 -6.86 7.93
C PHE A 60 0.71 -7.42 9.13
N GLY A 61 -0.07 -8.48 8.94
CA GLY A 61 -0.92 -9.05 10.00
C GLY A 61 -2.02 -8.10 10.45
N ILE A 62 -2.47 -7.20 9.57
CA ILE A 62 -3.53 -6.23 9.84
C ILE A 62 -4.82 -6.63 9.14
N PHE A 63 -5.94 -5.97 9.48
CA PHE A 63 -7.21 -6.13 8.78
C PHE A 63 -7.61 -4.81 8.13
N LEU A 64 -7.85 -4.83 6.82
CA LEU A 64 -8.30 -3.66 6.07
C LEU A 64 -9.81 -3.73 5.90
N ASP A 65 -10.50 -2.80 6.56
CA ASP A 65 -11.95 -2.73 6.48
C ASP A 65 -12.40 -2.17 5.12
N LEU A 66 -12.97 -3.05 4.29
CA LEU A 66 -13.55 -2.70 2.99
C LEU A 66 -14.95 -2.10 3.10
N ASP A 67 -15.60 -2.16 4.27
CA ASP A 67 -16.89 -1.50 4.49
C ASP A 67 -16.70 0.00 4.81
N GLY A 68 -15.50 0.38 5.22
CA GLY A 68 -15.09 1.73 5.54
C GLY A 68 -14.86 2.65 4.34
N PRO A 69 -14.38 3.89 4.59
CA PRO A 69 -14.14 4.84 3.53
C PRO A 69 -12.98 4.37 2.65
N PHE A 70 -13.28 3.81 1.47
CA PHE A 70 -12.32 3.44 0.40
C PHE A 70 -11.37 4.56 -0.06
N ARG A 71 -11.46 5.76 0.51
CA ARG A 71 -10.63 6.91 0.22
C ARG A 71 -9.14 6.65 0.45
N PHE A 72 -8.77 5.70 1.31
CA PHE A 72 -7.37 5.29 1.47
C PHE A 72 -6.85 4.52 0.25
N LEU A 73 -7.72 3.95 -0.60
CA LEU A 73 -7.35 3.27 -1.85
C LEU A 73 -7.36 4.20 -3.07
N ASP A 74 -7.63 5.50 -2.90
CA ASP A 74 -7.64 6.46 -4.01
C ASP A 74 -6.21 6.67 -4.53
N ASP A 75 -5.27 6.89 -3.61
CA ASP A 75 -3.86 7.12 -3.91
C ASP A 75 -2.95 6.33 -2.98
N LEU A 76 -1.72 6.10 -3.43
CA LEU A 76 -0.68 5.42 -2.65
C LEU A 76 -0.43 6.08 -1.28
N ASP A 77 -0.48 7.41 -1.22
CA ASP A 77 -0.22 8.16 0.02
C ASP A 77 -1.30 7.90 1.07
N GLY A 78 -2.57 7.83 0.64
CA GLY A 78 -3.70 7.49 1.51
C GLY A 78 -3.57 6.07 2.08
N LEU A 79 -3.14 5.12 1.25
CA LEU A 79 -2.94 3.73 1.65
C LEU A 79 -1.80 3.62 2.68
N VAL A 80 -0.65 4.24 2.40
CA VAL A 80 0.50 4.24 3.30
C VAL A 80 0.18 4.93 4.62
N GLY A 81 -0.54 6.06 4.58
CA GLY A 81 -0.99 6.76 5.79
C GLY A 81 -1.92 5.89 6.65
N HIS A 82 -2.88 5.23 6.01
CA HIS A 82 -3.79 4.32 6.71
C HIS A 82 -3.07 3.12 7.33
N LEU A 83 -2.11 2.54 6.59
CA LEU A 83 -1.27 1.46 7.08
C LEU A 83 -0.43 1.87 8.30
N ALA A 84 0.17 3.05 8.25
CA ALA A 84 0.93 3.58 9.39
C ALA A 84 0.05 3.79 10.63
N GLU A 85 -1.20 4.24 10.46
CA GLU A 85 -2.17 4.40 11.54
C GLU A 85 -2.60 3.06 12.15
N LEU A 86 -2.68 2.00 11.33
CA LEU A 86 -2.94 0.63 11.78
C LEU A 86 -1.75 -0.03 12.47
N GLY A 87 -0.55 0.58 12.39
CA GLY A 87 0.68 0.05 12.98
C GLY A 87 1.50 -0.84 12.04
N ALA A 88 1.35 -0.69 10.72
CA ALA A 88 2.17 -1.37 9.73
C ALA A 88 3.64 -0.92 9.85
N GLU A 89 4.50 -1.81 10.30
CA GLU A 89 5.92 -1.55 10.45
C GLU A 89 6.65 -1.81 9.11
N PRO A 90 7.51 -0.88 8.62
CA PRO A 90 8.20 -1.04 7.34
C PRO A 90 9.26 -2.17 7.35
N GLY A 91 9.66 -2.63 8.53
CA GLY A 91 10.53 -3.79 8.72
C GLY A 91 9.68 -5.01 9.07
N GLY A 92 9.11 -5.66 8.05
CA GLY A 92 8.28 -6.87 8.21
C GLY A 92 8.86 -7.84 9.23
N GLY A 93 8.01 -8.26 10.17
CA GLY A 93 8.35 -9.21 11.21
C GLY A 93 8.79 -10.53 10.58
N ASP A 94 9.98 -10.97 10.97
CA ASP A 94 10.41 -12.37 10.87
C ASP A 94 9.37 -13.23 11.60
N HIS A 95 8.41 -13.81 10.87
CA HIS A 95 7.54 -14.85 11.41
C HIS A 95 8.20 -16.20 11.12
N GLY A 96 9.01 -16.66 12.09
CA GLY A 96 9.69 -17.96 12.08
C GLY A 96 8.77 -19.15 12.29
#